data_AF-A0A1W9W8G8-F1
#
_entry.id   AF-A0A1W9W8G8-F1
#
_cell.length_a   1.000
_cell.length_b   1.000
_cell.length_c   1.000
_cell.angle_alpha   90.00
_cell.angle_beta   90.00
_cell.angle_gamma   90.00
#
_symmetry.space_group_name_H-M   'P 1'
#
loop_
_entity.id
_entity.type
_entity.pdbx_description
1 polymer ?
#
loop_
_entity_poly.entity_id
_entity_poly.type
_entity_poly.pdbx_seq_one_letter_code
_entity_poly.pdbx_strand_id
1 'polypeptide(L)'
;MKMTRQPHDQYSKEALLEILFGGKSEAQRPIHPKEVYYADISFEPPPTLSQTDLEKVGLLGNMIATRCLIEYFWTPPTQIETCLCLMKLFSWHGDLLREVKRKQKEAKNQEAKNLPQVLPKVLPKLWILTTSASNTFLASFDFKPRQSAEWCEGFYFFVGEAMNTGIVVIDELPETLETVWLRILGKGETQQQAIKTLATLEDKGPLLDNVLEMRIKNEK
;
A
#
# COMPACT_ATOMS: atom_id res chain seq x y z
N MET A 1 -22.39 -3.20 1.24
CA MET A 1 -22.31 -2.16 2.28
C MET A 1 -21.46 -1.02 1.73
N LYS A 2 -22.03 0.16 1.50
CA LYS A 2 -21.30 1.30 0.91
C LYS A 2 -20.45 1.89 2.03
N MET A 3 -19.14 1.60 2.06
CA MET A 3 -18.24 2.27 2.99
C MET A 3 -18.27 3.76 2.67
N THR A 4 -18.74 4.56 3.62
CA THR A 4 -18.82 6.01 3.54
C THR A 4 -17.40 6.56 3.52
N ARG A 5 -16.88 6.87 2.32
CA ARG A 5 -15.54 7.45 2.15
C ARG A 5 -15.53 8.85 2.75
N GLN A 6 -14.69 9.08 3.76
CA GLN A 6 -14.52 10.41 4.36
C GLN A 6 -13.69 11.28 3.40
N PRO A 7 -13.89 12.62 3.36
CA PRO A 7 -13.12 13.52 2.49
C PRO A 7 -11.60 13.36 2.63
N HIS A 8 -11.12 13.06 3.83
CA HIS A 8 -9.70 12.84 4.08
C HIS A 8 -9.16 11.53 3.48
N ASP A 9 -9.98 10.48 3.39
CA ASP A 9 -9.59 9.24 2.69
C ASP A 9 -9.38 9.52 1.20
N GLN A 10 -10.17 10.44 0.64
CA GLN A 10 -10.03 10.85 -0.76
C GLN A 10 -8.71 11.58 -1.02
N TYR A 11 -8.33 12.55 -0.18
CA TYR A 11 -7.03 13.22 -0.29
C TYR A 11 -5.87 12.22 -0.21
N SER A 12 -5.84 11.37 0.82
CA SER A 12 -4.75 10.40 1.01
C SER A 12 -4.64 9.43 -0.15
N LYS A 13 -5.78 9.02 -0.73
CA LYS A 13 -5.80 8.21 -1.94
C LYS A 13 -5.25 8.96 -3.15
N GLU A 14 -5.66 10.19 -3.38
CA GLU A 14 -5.16 11.02 -4.49
C GLU A 14 -3.66 11.30 -4.35
N ALA A 15 -3.21 11.64 -3.15
CA ALA A 15 -1.79 11.84 -2.83
C ALA A 15 -0.98 10.56 -3.09
N LEU A 16 -1.46 9.40 -2.64
CA LEU A 16 -0.81 8.12 -2.95
C LEU A 16 -0.78 7.84 -4.47
N LEU A 17 -1.86 8.10 -5.20
CA LEU A 17 -1.88 7.91 -6.66
C LEU A 17 -0.88 8.83 -7.36
N GLU A 18 -0.75 10.07 -6.89
CA GLU A 18 0.25 11.01 -7.41
C GLU A 18 1.67 10.51 -7.12
N ILE A 19 1.95 10.08 -5.89
CA ILE A 19 3.26 9.54 -5.49
C ILE A 19 3.64 8.30 -6.31
N LEU A 20 2.69 7.40 -6.55
CA LEU A 20 2.96 6.13 -7.21
C LEU A 20 2.95 6.21 -8.74
N PHE A 21 2.18 7.14 -9.32
CA PHE A 21 1.91 7.15 -10.76
C PHE A 21 2.08 8.51 -11.43
N GLY A 22 2.52 9.55 -10.71
CA GLY A 22 2.62 10.92 -11.24
C GLY A 22 1.29 11.44 -11.80
N GLY A 23 0.18 11.06 -11.13
CA GLY A 23 -1.18 11.45 -11.49
C GLY A 23 -1.78 10.72 -12.69
N LYS A 24 -1.03 9.77 -13.30
CA LYS A 24 -1.51 9.00 -14.46
C LYS A 24 -1.91 7.59 -14.06
N SER A 25 -3.22 7.38 -14.06
CA SER A 25 -3.95 6.11 -14.06
C SER A 25 -4.16 5.41 -12.71
N GLU A 26 -5.45 5.14 -12.47
CA GLU A 26 -5.93 4.23 -11.46
C GLU A 26 -5.67 2.79 -11.90
N ALA A 27 -4.78 2.08 -11.22
CA ALA A 27 -4.83 0.62 -11.22
C ALA A 27 -5.92 0.16 -10.24
N GLN A 28 -7.18 0.53 -10.51
CA GLN A 28 -8.33 -0.06 -9.80
C GLN A 28 -8.54 -1.47 -10.37
N ARG A 29 -7.84 -2.45 -9.80
CA ARG A 29 -8.05 -3.86 -10.09
C ARG A 29 -9.37 -4.29 -9.43
N PRO A 30 -10.40 -4.73 -10.18
CA PRO A 30 -11.56 -5.36 -9.57
C PRO A 30 -11.11 -6.68 -8.95
N ILE A 31 -11.31 -6.84 -7.64
CA ILE A 31 -10.71 -7.94 -6.88
C ILE A 31 -11.63 -9.16 -6.80
N HIS A 32 -12.92 -9.00 -7.11
CA HIS A 32 -13.89 -10.10 -7.02
C HIS A 32 -14.85 -10.14 -8.22
N PRO A 33 -15.11 -11.34 -8.80
CA PRO A 33 -15.83 -11.49 -10.07
C PRO A 33 -17.35 -11.27 -9.97
N LYS A 34 -17.94 -11.22 -8.76
CA LYS A 34 -19.41 -11.12 -8.57
C LYS A 34 -19.86 -9.89 -7.77
N GLU A 35 -18.95 -9.26 -7.03
CA GLU A 35 -19.17 -8.03 -6.27
C GLU A 35 -17.89 -7.23 -6.39
N VAL A 36 -17.95 -6.01 -6.93
CA VAL A 36 -16.71 -5.29 -7.25
C VAL A 36 -16.14 -4.64 -5.99
N TYR A 37 -15.35 -5.39 -5.24
CA TYR A 37 -14.46 -4.84 -4.23
C TYR A 37 -13.24 -4.24 -4.92
N TYR A 38 -12.99 -2.96 -4.68
CA TYR A 38 -11.77 -2.28 -5.09
C TYR A 38 -10.87 -2.12 -3.88
N ALA A 39 -9.58 -2.38 -4.08
CA ALA A 39 -8.58 -1.80 -3.19
C ALA A 39 -8.48 -0.30 -3.44
N ASP A 40 -7.98 0.44 -2.45
CA ASP A 40 -7.67 1.85 -2.71
C ASP A 40 -6.60 1.95 -3.78
N ILE A 41 -5.56 1.12 -3.69
CA ILE A 41 -4.53 0.99 -4.72
C ILE A 41 -4.11 -0.47 -4.88
N SER A 42 -4.01 -0.92 -6.14
CA SER A 42 -3.35 -2.16 -6.53
C SER A 42 -2.14 -1.80 -7.39
N PHE A 43 -0.94 -1.96 -6.86
CA PHE A 43 0.29 -1.56 -7.53
C PHE A 43 1.05 -2.77 -8.08
N GLU A 44 1.39 -2.73 -9.37
CA GLU A 44 2.38 -3.62 -9.96
C GLU A 44 3.58 -2.77 -10.42
N PRO A 45 4.78 -2.93 -9.82
CA PRO A 45 5.93 -2.14 -10.21
C PRO A 45 6.26 -2.37 -11.69
N PRO A 46 6.35 -1.31 -12.51
CA PRO A 46 6.73 -1.46 -13.90
C PRO A 46 8.20 -1.88 -14.00
N PRO A 47 8.62 -2.58 -15.07
CA PRO A 47 10.02 -2.97 -15.27
C PRO A 47 11.01 -1.80 -15.30
N THR A 48 10.51 -0.58 -15.53
CA THR A 48 11.30 0.66 -15.58
C THR A 48 11.50 1.32 -14.22
N LEU A 49 10.83 0.84 -13.15
CA LEU A 49 10.97 1.41 -11.81
C LEU A 49 12.37 1.12 -11.27
N SER A 50 13.17 2.17 -11.08
CA SER A 50 14.57 2.04 -10.66
C SER A 50 14.71 2.11 -9.13
N GLN A 51 15.82 1.60 -8.61
CA GLN A 51 16.16 1.72 -7.19
C GLN A 51 16.20 3.19 -6.73
N THR A 52 16.73 4.08 -7.58
CA THR A 52 16.76 5.52 -7.31
C THR A 52 15.36 6.14 -7.23
N ASP A 53 14.38 5.62 -7.97
CA ASP A 53 12.99 6.09 -7.87
C ASP A 53 12.33 5.63 -6.57
N LEU A 54 12.64 4.42 -6.11
CA LEU A 54 12.19 3.92 -4.81
C LEU A 54 12.77 4.74 -3.65
N GLU A 55 14.07 5.07 -3.72
CA GLU A 55 14.77 5.85 -2.69
C GLU A 55 14.21 7.27 -2.54
N LYS A 56 13.72 7.90 -3.62
CA LYS A 56 13.07 9.23 -3.56
C LYS A 56 11.84 9.24 -2.65
N VAL A 57 11.17 8.10 -2.50
CA VAL A 57 9.96 7.97 -1.68
C VAL A 57 10.20 7.21 -0.36
N GLY A 58 11.46 6.98 0.01
CA GLY A 58 11.88 6.37 1.28
C GLY A 58 11.25 4.99 1.53
N LEU A 59 10.72 4.77 2.73
CA LEU A 59 10.10 3.49 3.11
C LEU A 59 8.84 3.15 2.31
N LEU A 60 8.13 4.14 1.74
CA LEU A 60 7.05 3.86 0.79
C LEU A 60 7.61 3.17 -0.47
N GLY A 61 8.83 3.50 -0.88
CA GLY A 61 9.55 2.81 -1.95
C GLY A 61 9.74 1.33 -1.65
N ASN A 62 10.16 0.99 -0.43
CA ASN A 62 10.30 -0.41 0.00
C ASN A 62 8.97 -1.17 -0.05
N MET A 63 7.85 -0.51 0.24
CA MET A 63 6.52 -1.12 0.20
C MET A 63 6.10 -1.49 -1.23
N ILE A 64 6.47 -0.66 -2.22
CA ILE A 64 6.08 -0.79 -3.62
C ILE A 64 7.14 -1.46 -4.51
N ALA A 65 8.28 -1.83 -3.95
CA ALA A 65 9.33 -2.59 -4.64
C ALA A 65 8.83 -3.93 -5.22
N THR A 66 7.71 -4.43 -4.71
CA THR A 66 7.01 -5.62 -5.21
C THR A 66 5.53 -5.31 -5.41
N ARG A 67 4.79 -6.25 -6.04
CA ARG A 67 3.34 -6.10 -6.18
C ARG A 67 2.70 -5.88 -4.82
N CYS A 68 1.81 -4.91 -4.68
CA CYS A 68 1.15 -4.68 -3.42
C CYS A 68 -0.27 -4.13 -3.54
N LEU A 69 -1.07 -4.38 -2.52
CA LEU A 69 -2.31 -3.66 -2.24
C LEU A 69 -2.02 -2.64 -1.15
N ILE A 70 -2.55 -1.44 -1.30
CA ILE A 70 -2.53 -0.40 -0.27
C ILE A 70 -3.98 -0.04 0.05
N GLU A 71 -4.32 -0.10 1.33
CA GLU A 71 -5.62 0.28 1.88
C GLU A 71 -5.38 1.37 2.93
N TYR A 72 -6.05 2.50 2.80
CA TYR A 72 -5.85 3.64 3.69
C TYR A 72 -7.06 3.84 4.60
N PHE A 73 -6.78 4.16 5.86
CA PHE A 73 -7.78 4.34 6.90
C PHE A 73 -7.50 5.59 7.74
N TRP A 74 -8.28 6.66 7.52
CA TRP A 74 -8.19 7.86 8.36
C TRP A 74 -8.50 7.56 9.83
N THR A 75 -9.52 6.74 10.09
CA THR A 75 -9.80 6.18 11.42
C THR A 75 -9.27 4.75 11.51
N PRO A 76 -8.74 4.30 12.66
CA PRO A 76 -8.28 2.91 12.82
C PRO A 76 -9.31 1.91 12.24
N PRO A 77 -8.89 0.98 11.37
CA PRO A 77 -9.81 0.02 10.77
C PRO A 77 -10.42 -0.89 11.84
N THR A 78 -11.66 -1.30 11.61
CA THR A 78 -12.29 -2.37 12.37
C THR A 78 -11.71 -3.74 12.00
N GLN A 79 -11.99 -4.75 12.84
CA GLN A 79 -11.62 -6.14 12.52
C GLN A 79 -12.25 -6.62 11.21
N ILE A 80 -13.51 -6.26 10.94
CA ILE A 80 -14.19 -6.64 9.71
C ILE A 80 -13.54 -5.97 8.50
N GLU A 81 -13.21 -4.67 8.56
CA GLU A 81 -12.51 -3.99 7.48
C GLU A 81 -11.15 -4.62 7.20
N THR A 82 -10.40 -4.97 8.24
CA THR A 82 -9.11 -5.67 8.11
C THR A 82 -9.28 -7.05 7.44
N CYS A 83 -10.29 -7.81 7.84
CA CYS A 83 -10.64 -9.08 7.19
C CYS A 83 -11.02 -8.90 5.71
N LEU A 84 -11.71 -7.80 5.35
CA LEU A 84 -12.02 -7.47 3.96
C LEU A 84 -10.75 -7.12 3.16
N CYS A 85 -9.78 -6.41 3.75
CA CYS A 85 -8.49 -6.17 3.12
C CYS A 85 -7.73 -7.49 2.84
N LEU A 86 -7.73 -8.42 3.80
CA LEU A 86 -7.13 -9.75 3.63
C LEU A 86 -7.84 -10.57 2.54
N MET A 87 -9.18 -10.54 2.52
CA MET A 87 -9.97 -11.18 1.46
C MET A 87 -9.56 -10.65 0.07
N LYS A 88 -9.33 -9.33 -0.05
CA LYS A 88 -8.86 -8.72 -1.30
C LYS A 88 -7.48 -9.26 -1.71
N LEU A 89 -6.54 -9.34 -0.78
CA LEU A 89 -5.20 -9.91 -1.03
C LEU A 89 -5.27 -11.34 -1.56
N PHE A 90 -5.99 -12.22 -0.88
CA PHE A 90 -6.09 -13.62 -1.27
C PHE A 90 -6.85 -13.83 -2.58
N SER A 91 -7.81 -12.95 -2.88
CA SER A 91 -8.48 -12.96 -4.17
C SER A 91 -7.52 -12.65 -5.32
N TRP A 92 -6.59 -11.71 -5.14
CA TRP A 92 -5.53 -11.44 -6.12
C TRP A 92 -4.56 -12.63 -6.25
N HIS A 93 -4.14 -13.25 -5.13
CA HIS A 93 -3.34 -14.48 -5.21
C HIS A 93 -4.05 -15.57 -6.03
N GLY A 94 -5.36 -15.72 -5.84
CA GLY A 94 -6.19 -16.63 -6.62
C GLY A 94 -6.23 -16.28 -8.13
N ASP A 95 -6.28 -15.01 -8.49
CA ASP A 95 -6.21 -14.58 -9.89
C ASP A 95 -4.86 -14.90 -10.52
N LEU A 96 -3.76 -14.63 -9.83
CA LEU A 96 -2.42 -14.95 -10.32
C LEU A 96 -2.28 -16.45 -10.59
N LEU A 97 -2.82 -17.29 -9.71
CA LEU A 97 -2.86 -18.72 -9.93
C LEU A 97 -3.72 -19.10 -11.16
N ARG A 98 -4.87 -18.45 -11.37
CA ARG A 98 -5.71 -18.67 -12.55
C ARG A 98 -5.00 -18.25 -13.84
N GLU A 99 -4.26 -17.16 -13.83
CA GLU A 99 -3.47 -16.69 -14.98
C GLU A 99 -2.36 -17.69 -15.33
N VAL A 100 -1.63 -18.20 -14.34
CA VAL A 100 -0.63 -19.26 -14.53
C VAL A 100 -1.28 -20.50 -15.15
N LYS A 101 -2.41 -20.96 -14.61
CA LYS A 101 -3.17 -22.11 -15.15
C LYS A 101 -3.59 -21.89 -16.60
N ARG A 102 -4.09 -20.70 -16.94
CA ARG A 102 -4.49 -20.36 -18.32
C ARG A 102 -3.31 -20.42 -19.28
N LYS A 103 -2.19 -19.77 -18.93
CA LYS A 103 -0.97 -19.76 -19.75
C LYS A 103 -0.40 -21.16 -19.95
N GLN A 104 -0.42 -22.01 -18.92
CA GLN A 104 -0.01 -23.41 -19.04
C GLN A 104 -0.91 -24.18 -19.99
N LYS A 105 -2.24 -24.02 -19.91
CA LYS A 105 -3.18 -24.69 -20.81
C LYS A 105 -2.96 -24.29 -22.28
N GLU A 106 -2.63 -23.02 -22.52
CA GLU A 106 -2.33 -22.45 -23.84
C GLU A 106 -0.93 -22.79 -24.37
N ALA A 107 -0.04 -23.36 -23.54
CA ALA A 107 1.31 -23.71 -23.95
C ALA A 107 1.31 -24.77 -25.06
N LYS A 108 2.21 -24.61 -26.04
CA LYS A 108 2.29 -25.48 -27.22
C LYS A 108 3.02 -26.80 -26.95
N ASN A 109 3.98 -26.83 -26.02
CA ASN A 109 4.76 -28.02 -25.68
C ASN A 109 4.19 -28.74 -24.45
N GLN A 110 4.31 -30.06 -24.42
CA GLN A 110 3.79 -30.90 -23.34
C GLN A 110 4.56 -30.72 -22.02
N GLU A 111 5.86 -30.39 -22.09
CA GLU A 111 6.67 -30.11 -20.90
C GLU A 111 6.13 -28.91 -20.11
N ALA A 112 5.78 -27.79 -20.76
CA ALA A 112 5.23 -26.63 -20.07
C ALA A 112 3.84 -26.87 -19.45
N LYS A 113 3.08 -27.85 -19.97
CA LYS A 113 1.79 -28.26 -19.41
C LYS A 113 1.94 -29.10 -18.13
N ASN A 114 3.08 -29.77 -17.98
CA ASN A 114 3.36 -30.68 -16.86
C ASN A 114 4.15 -30.01 -15.72
N LEU A 115 4.58 -28.75 -15.88
CA LEU A 115 5.24 -28.00 -14.82
C LEU A 115 4.28 -27.81 -13.62
N PRO A 116 4.78 -27.97 -12.38
CA PRO A 116 4.00 -27.71 -11.17
C PRO A 116 3.38 -26.30 -11.21
N GLN A 117 2.11 -26.19 -10.81
CA GLN A 117 1.43 -24.91 -10.69
C GLN A 117 1.95 -24.19 -9.44
N VAL A 118 3.02 -23.42 -9.62
CA VAL A 118 3.61 -22.63 -8.55
C VAL A 118 3.13 -21.20 -8.68
N LEU A 119 2.76 -20.59 -7.56
CA LEU A 119 2.54 -19.15 -7.47
C LEU A 119 3.81 -18.40 -7.90
N PRO A 120 3.70 -17.13 -8.31
CA PRO A 120 4.89 -16.30 -8.51
C PRO A 120 5.80 -16.38 -7.29
N LYS A 121 7.13 -16.40 -7.51
CA LYS A 121 8.13 -16.44 -6.42
C LYS A 121 7.94 -15.32 -5.40
N VAL A 122 7.38 -14.20 -5.83
CA VAL A 122 7.03 -13.05 -5.00
C VAL A 122 5.54 -12.80 -5.15
N LEU A 123 4.79 -13.08 -4.09
CA LEU A 123 3.35 -12.82 -4.02
C LEU A 123 3.09 -11.34 -3.72
N PRO A 124 1.94 -10.79 -4.18
CA PRO A 124 1.51 -9.48 -3.74
C PRO A 124 1.44 -9.39 -2.22
N LYS A 125 1.90 -8.26 -1.67
CA LYS A 125 1.84 -7.91 -0.24
C LYS A 125 0.69 -6.93 0.03
N LEU A 126 0.00 -7.07 1.15
CA LEU A 126 -0.97 -6.06 1.59
C LEU A 126 -0.31 -5.09 2.57
N TRP A 127 -0.57 -3.80 2.38
CA TRP A 127 -0.21 -2.73 3.28
C TRP A 127 -1.47 -2.00 3.73
N ILE A 128 -1.73 -2.02 5.04
CA ILE A 128 -2.80 -1.25 5.66
C ILE A 128 -2.16 0.00 6.26
N LEU A 129 -2.56 1.18 5.82
CA LEU A 129 -2.06 2.46 6.33
C LEU A 129 -3.16 3.06 7.19
N THR A 130 -2.85 3.35 8.45
CA THR A 130 -3.82 3.99 9.34
C THR A 130 -3.19 5.13 10.12
N THR A 131 -3.96 6.20 10.34
CA THR A 131 -3.42 7.37 11.04
C THR A 131 -3.05 7.10 12.49
N SER A 132 -3.61 6.07 13.10
CA SER A 132 -3.39 5.65 14.49
C SER A 132 -3.91 4.23 14.68
N ALA A 133 -3.39 3.47 15.64
CA ALA A 133 -3.93 2.16 16.00
C ALA A 133 -3.81 1.91 17.51
N SER A 134 -4.77 1.19 18.09
CA SER A 134 -4.68 0.78 19.50
C SER A 134 -3.90 -0.52 19.65
N ASN A 135 -3.18 -0.68 20.76
CA ASN A 135 -2.52 -1.94 21.11
C ASN A 135 -3.50 -3.13 21.14
N THR A 136 -4.75 -2.89 21.58
CA THR A 136 -5.80 -3.90 21.57
C THR A 136 -6.19 -4.34 20.16
N PHE A 137 -6.25 -3.41 19.20
CA PHE A 137 -6.52 -3.73 17.80
C PHE A 137 -5.36 -4.52 17.19
N LEU A 138 -4.12 -4.05 17.35
CA LEU A 138 -2.93 -4.74 16.84
C LEU A 138 -2.81 -6.16 17.40
N ALA A 139 -3.05 -6.33 18.70
CA ALA A 139 -3.05 -7.64 19.36
C ALA A 139 -4.14 -8.57 18.85
N SER A 140 -5.30 -8.06 18.39
CA SER A 140 -6.40 -8.89 17.91
C SER A 140 -6.10 -9.65 16.62
N PHE A 141 -5.13 -9.18 15.83
CA PHE A 141 -4.60 -9.85 14.65
C PHE A 141 -3.19 -10.42 14.86
N ASP A 142 -2.68 -10.32 16.10
CA ASP A 142 -1.30 -10.66 16.46
C ASP A 142 -0.26 -9.94 15.59
N PHE A 143 -0.49 -8.66 15.27
CA PHE A 143 0.52 -7.83 14.62
C PHE A 143 1.70 -7.61 15.57
N LYS A 144 2.91 -7.94 15.11
CA LYS A 144 4.15 -7.71 15.87
C LYS A 144 4.92 -6.54 15.28
N PRO A 145 5.59 -5.73 16.12
CA PRO A 145 6.54 -4.75 15.64
C PRO A 145 7.57 -5.40 14.72
N ARG A 146 8.15 -4.59 13.81
CA ARG A 146 9.27 -5.01 12.96
C ARG A 146 10.31 -5.84 13.71
N GLN A 147 10.85 -6.85 13.01
CA GLN A 147 12.01 -7.62 13.47
C GLN A 147 13.26 -7.36 12.62
N SER A 148 13.08 -6.77 11.43
CA SER A 148 14.15 -6.41 10.51
C SER A 148 14.57 -4.95 10.69
N ALA A 149 15.85 -4.67 10.46
CA ALA A 149 16.41 -3.32 10.42
C ALA A 149 15.93 -2.51 9.20
N GLU A 150 15.30 -3.15 8.21
CA GLU A 150 14.76 -2.52 7.00
C GLU A 150 13.54 -1.62 7.26
N TRP A 151 12.88 -1.78 8.41
CA TRP A 151 11.68 -1.03 8.79
C TRP A 151 11.93 -0.19 10.03
N CYS A 152 11.06 0.78 10.31
CA CYS A 152 11.16 1.65 11.49
C CYS A 152 9.96 1.52 12.44
N GLU A 153 9.90 2.36 13.46
CA GLU A 153 8.74 2.46 14.37
C GLU A 153 7.46 2.78 13.58
N GLY A 154 6.31 2.30 14.07
CA GLY A 154 5.04 2.36 13.35
C GLY A 154 4.82 1.24 12.32
N PHE A 155 5.82 0.41 12.01
CA PHE A 155 5.64 -0.77 11.15
C PHE A 155 5.39 -2.04 11.96
N TYR A 156 4.28 -2.72 11.65
CA TYR A 156 3.92 -4.00 12.23
C TYR A 156 3.56 -5.02 11.15
N PHE A 157 3.77 -6.29 11.46
CA PHE A 157 3.58 -7.40 10.54
C PHE A 157 2.82 -8.55 11.21
N PHE A 158 2.03 -9.28 10.42
CA PHE A 158 1.47 -10.55 10.89
C PHE A 158 2.59 -11.51 11.28
N VAL A 159 2.42 -12.26 12.38
CA VAL A 159 3.36 -13.34 12.76
C VAL A 159 3.44 -14.42 11.69
N GLY A 160 2.31 -14.77 11.07
CA GLY A 160 2.28 -15.73 9.99
C GLY A 160 2.75 -15.09 8.68
N GLU A 161 3.97 -15.39 8.24
CA GLU A 161 4.54 -14.88 6.98
C GLU A 161 3.63 -15.14 5.77
N ALA A 162 2.87 -16.24 5.78
CA ALA A 162 1.91 -16.60 4.73
C ALA A 162 0.79 -15.56 4.54
N MET A 163 0.51 -14.72 5.55
CA MET A 163 -0.47 -13.64 5.42
C MET A 163 0.05 -12.49 4.56
N ASN A 164 1.37 -12.40 4.34
CA ASN A 164 2.05 -11.38 3.53
C ASN A 164 1.42 -9.98 3.66
N THR A 165 1.24 -9.53 4.90
CA THR A 165 0.52 -8.31 5.23
C THR A 165 1.27 -7.52 6.29
N GLY A 166 1.41 -6.21 6.08
CA GLY A 166 1.92 -5.24 7.04
C GLY A 166 0.89 -4.14 7.33
N ILE A 167 0.97 -3.57 8.52
CA ILE A 167 0.22 -2.37 8.91
C ILE A 167 1.20 -1.27 9.31
N VAL A 168 0.93 -0.06 8.84
CA VAL A 168 1.68 1.16 9.12
C VAL A 168 0.80 2.07 9.98
N VAL A 169 1.26 2.32 11.20
CA VAL A 169 0.65 3.22 12.18
C VAL A 169 1.35 4.57 12.05
N ILE A 170 0.71 5.50 11.33
CA ILE A 170 1.39 6.69 10.78
C ILE A 170 1.85 7.66 11.87
N ASP A 171 1.09 7.80 12.96
CA ASP A 171 1.43 8.70 14.07
C ASP A 171 2.59 8.18 14.95
N GLU A 172 3.01 6.93 14.78
CA GLU A 172 4.21 6.35 15.42
C GLU A 172 5.46 6.47 14.54
N LEU A 173 5.34 6.95 13.30
CA LEU A 173 6.48 7.03 12.39
C LEU A 173 7.47 8.13 12.85
N PRO A 174 8.78 7.84 12.91
CA PRO A 174 9.78 8.81 13.33
C PRO A 174 9.90 9.97 12.34
N GLU A 175 10.30 11.15 12.82
CA GLU A 175 10.45 12.36 12.01
C GLU A 175 11.71 12.35 11.11
N THR A 176 11.71 11.51 10.08
CA THR A 176 12.83 11.35 9.14
C THR A 176 12.41 11.59 7.71
N LEU A 177 13.39 11.76 6.80
CA LEU A 177 13.14 11.80 5.36
C LEU A 177 12.58 10.47 4.84
N GLU A 178 13.03 9.34 5.42
CA GLU A 178 12.60 8.00 5.02
C GLU A 178 11.09 7.75 5.24
N THR A 179 10.47 8.44 6.19
CA THR A 179 9.05 8.27 6.54
C THR A 179 8.17 9.40 6.04
N VAL A 180 8.75 10.46 5.46
CA VAL A 180 8.04 11.73 5.22
C VAL A 180 6.83 11.55 4.31
N TRP A 181 6.95 10.70 3.29
CA TRP A 181 5.88 10.38 2.33
C TRP A 181 4.76 9.53 2.91
N LEU A 182 5.00 8.84 4.02
CA LEU A 182 3.94 8.15 4.77
C LEU A 182 3.29 9.11 5.77
N ARG A 183 4.08 9.95 6.44
CA ARG A 183 3.59 10.93 7.41
C ARG A 183 2.73 12.05 6.80
N ILE A 184 2.93 12.39 5.52
CA ILE A 184 2.03 13.33 4.82
C ILE A 184 0.59 12.79 4.68
N LEU A 185 0.43 11.46 4.76
CA LEU A 185 -0.88 10.79 4.79
C LEU A 185 -1.45 10.72 6.22
N GLY A 186 -0.75 11.26 7.22
CA GLY A 186 -1.20 11.33 8.61
C GLY A 186 -2.23 12.41 8.84
N LYS A 187 -2.48 12.73 10.12
CA LYS A 187 -3.38 13.79 10.56
C LYS A 187 -2.68 14.70 11.58
N GLY A 188 -3.23 15.90 11.78
CA GLY A 188 -2.75 16.81 12.82
C GLY A 188 -1.26 17.13 12.71
N GLU A 189 -0.54 17.03 13.82
CA GLU A 189 0.88 17.37 13.93
C GLU A 189 1.77 16.51 13.02
N THR A 190 1.54 15.20 12.95
CA THR A 190 2.32 14.27 12.11
C THR A 190 2.36 14.72 10.65
N GLN A 191 1.20 15.14 10.11
CA GLN A 191 1.09 15.63 8.74
C GLN A 191 1.73 17.01 8.57
N GLN A 192 1.52 17.92 9.52
CA GLN A 192 2.08 19.28 9.46
C GLN A 192 3.61 19.24 9.48
N GLN A 193 4.20 18.40 10.32
CA GLN A 193 5.65 18.19 10.38
C GLN A 193 6.17 17.62 9.06
N ALA A 194 5.50 16.61 8.48
CA ALA A 194 5.91 16.05 7.20
C ALA A 194 5.92 17.09 6.08
N ILE A 195 4.88 17.93 6.01
CA ILE A 195 4.79 19.03 5.03
C ILE A 195 5.91 20.05 5.24
N LYS A 196 6.19 20.42 6.50
CA LYS A 196 7.31 21.30 6.82
C LYS A 196 8.64 20.69 6.39
N THR A 197 8.87 19.41 6.68
CA THR A 197 10.08 18.68 6.24
C THR A 197 10.21 18.71 4.72
N LEU A 198 9.15 18.36 3.98
CA LEU A 198 9.19 18.37 2.52
C LEU A 198 9.40 19.77 1.95
N ALA A 199 8.80 20.81 2.54
CA ALA A 199 8.94 22.18 2.08
C ALA A 199 10.39 22.72 2.20
N THR A 200 11.23 22.10 3.02
CA THR A 200 12.66 22.42 3.17
C THR A 200 13.57 21.72 2.17
N LEU A 201 13.07 20.74 1.41
CA LEU A 201 13.85 20.08 0.36
C LEU A 201 14.11 21.07 -0.78
N GLU A 202 15.38 21.23 -1.15
CA GLU A 202 15.82 22.16 -2.19
C GLU A 202 15.35 21.74 -3.58
N ASP A 203 15.28 20.42 -3.83
CA ASP A 203 14.70 19.84 -5.03
C ASP A 203 13.29 19.34 -4.73
N LYS A 204 12.31 20.23 -4.90
CA LYS A 204 10.90 19.90 -4.63
C LYS A 204 10.35 18.91 -5.66
N GLY A 205 10.88 18.91 -6.88
CA GLY A 205 10.36 18.14 -8.00
C GLY A 205 8.86 18.39 -8.27
N PRO A 206 8.33 17.92 -9.41
CA PRO A 206 6.90 18.05 -9.71
C PRO A 206 6.00 17.28 -8.72
N LEU A 207 6.54 16.22 -8.11
CA LEU A 207 5.80 15.35 -7.20
C LEU A 207 5.36 16.09 -5.92
N LEU A 208 6.25 16.86 -5.30
CA LEU A 208 5.91 17.56 -4.06
C LEU A 208 4.87 18.65 -4.30
N ASP A 209 5.04 19.42 -5.38
CA ASP A 209 4.12 20.51 -5.71
C ASP A 209 2.70 19.97 -5.93
N ASN A 210 2.55 18.85 -6.65
CA ASN A 210 1.26 18.22 -6.88
C ASN A 210 0.60 17.74 -5.57
N VAL A 211 1.37 17.09 -4.67
CA VAL A 211 0.87 16.60 -3.37
C VAL A 211 0.43 17.74 -2.45
N LEU A 212 1.16 18.86 -2.45
CA LEU A 212 0.82 20.04 -1.67
C LEU A 212 -0.40 20.79 -2.25
N GLU A 213 -0.49 20.94 -3.57
CA GLU A 213 -1.65 21.57 -4.23
C GLU A 213 -2.96 20.81 -3.98
N MET A 214 -2.93 19.48 -4.04
CA MET A 214 -4.10 18.64 -3.75
C MET A 214 -4.62 18.86 -2.33
N ARG A 215 -3.74 19.15 -1.38
CA ARG A 215 -4.15 19.43 0.01
C ARG A 215 -4.92 20.74 0.10
N ILE A 216 -4.39 21.81 -0.50
CA ILE A 216 -5.03 23.14 -0.51
C ILE A 216 -6.44 23.08 -1.12
N LYS A 217 -6.66 22.20 -2.11
CA LYS A 217 -7.98 21.96 -2.71
C LYS A 217 -8.95 21.24 -1.79
N ASN A 218 -8.46 20.33 -0.95
CA ASN A 218 -9.27 19.50 -0.05
C ASN A 218 -9.54 20.16 1.33
N GLU A 219 -8.88 21.28 1.65
CA GLU A 219 -9.14 22.09 2.86
C GLU A 219 -10.23 23.16 2.68
N LYS A 220 -10.79 23.31 1.47
CA LYS A 220 -11.89 24.25 1.15
C LYS A 220 -13.23 23.53 1.01
#